data_AF-A0AAW7XDT9-F1
#
_entry.id   AF-A0AAW7XDT9-F1
#
_cell.length_a   1.000
_cell.length_b   1.000
_cell.length_c   1.000
_cell.angle_alpha   90.00
_cell.angle_beta   90.00
_cell.angle_gamma   90.00
#
_symmetry.space_group_name_H-M   'P 1'
#
loop_
_entity.id
_entity.type
_entity.pdbx_description
1 polymer ?
#
loop_
_entity_poly.entity_id
_entity_poly.type
_entity_poly.pdbx_seq_one_letter_code
_entity_poly.pdbx_strand_id
1 'polypeptide(L)'
;PSDAVVLFDGSNLEEWINSKDKSTPSWILNKDDKSMTIQRGQDQKNATIQTKKSFGSVQLHIEWKSPTKINGKGQQRGNSGVFLQGRYEIQILDNNNNDT
;
A
#
# COMPACT_ATOMS: atom_id res chain seq x y z
N PRO A 1 -6.45 -13.63 11.87
CA PRO A 1 -7.26 -14.72 12.49
C PRO A 1 -7.09 -15.99 11.65
N SER A 2 -7.52 -17.16 12.15
CA SER A 2 -7.27 -18.45 11.46
C SER A 2 -7.98 -18.60 10.11
N ASP A 3 -9.02 -17.80 9.86
CA ASP A 3 -9.81 -17.76 8.64
C ASP A 3 -9.35 -16.68 7.64
N ALA A 4 -8.35 -15.87 7.99
CA ALA A 4 -7.89 -14.78 7.13
C ALA A 4 -7.04 -15.28 5.96
N VAL A 5 -7.27 -14.70 4.78
CA VAL A 5 -6.29 -14.72 3.70
C VAL A 5 -5.19 -13.73 4.05
N VAL A 6 -3.97 -14.22 4.26
CA VAL A 6 -2.81 -13.39 4.57
C VAL A 6 -2.33 -12.71 3.29
N LEU A 7 -2.58 -11.41 3.17
CA LEU A 7 -2.09 -10.62 2.03
C LEU A 7 -0.61 -10.23 2.19
N PHE A 8 -0.13 -10.10 3.43
CA PHE A 8 1.27 -9.82 3.73
C PHE A 8 1.59 -10.17 5.19
N ASP A 9 2.71 -10.86 5.41
CA ASP A 9 3.24 -11.23 6.73
C ASP A 9 4.73 -10.89 6.89
N GLY A 10 5.30 -10.16 5.93
CA GLY A 10 6.73 -9.82 5.90
C GLY A 10 7.62 -10.77 5.12
N SER A 11 7.09 -11.86 4.55
CA SER A 11 7.93 -12.85 3.84
C SER A 11 8.08 -12.57 2.35
N ASN A 12 7.03 -12.13 1.66
CA ASN A 12 7.01 -11.92 0.21
C ASN A 12 5.87 -10.99 -0.23
N LEU A 13 5.78 -10.72 -1.54
CA LEU A 13 4.72 -9.93 -2.18
C LEU A 13 3.86 -10.77 -3.15
N GLU A 14 3.78 -12.08 -2.95
CA GLU A 14 3.20 -13.01 -3.92
C GLU A 14 1.68 -12.88 -4.06
N GLU A 15 0.97 -12.33 -3.08
CA GLU A 15 -0.47 -12.04 -3.21
C GLU A 15 -0.76 -10.76 -4.00
N TRP A 16 0.28 -10.04 -4.45
CA TRP A 16 0.19 -8.74 -5.12
C TRP A 16 0.70 -8.78 -6.56
N ILE A 17 0.20 -7.85 -7.37
CA ILE A 17 0.65 -7.56 -8.73
C ILE A 17 0.60 -6.06 -8.99
N ASN A 18 1.38 -5.58 -9.96
CA ASN A 18 1.25 -4.24 -10.48
C ASN A 18 -0.17 -4.01 -11.04
N SER A 19 -0.84 -2.91 -10.66
CA SER A 19 -2.21 -2.69 -11.09
C SER A 19 -2.33 -2.36 -12.58
N LYS A 20 -1.30 -1.76 -13.19
CA LYS A 20 -1.29 -1.29 -14.57
C LYS A 20 -1.05 -2.42 -15.57
N ASP A 21 -0.01 -3.24 -15.36
CA ASP A 21 0.44 -4.24 -16.33
C ASP A 21 0.41 -5.68 -15.80
N LYS A 22 -0.04 -5.89 -14.56
CA LYS A 22 -0.14 -7.20 -13.88
C LYS A 22 1.20 -7.90 -13.65
N SER A 23 2.32 -7.20 -13.84
CA SER A 23 3.66 -7.70 -13.53
C SER A 23 3.95 -7.78 -12.03
N THR A 24 5.14 -8.23 -11.66
CA THR A 24 5.62 -8.27 -10.28
C THR A 24 5.51 -6.88 -9.62
N PRO A 25 5.02 -6.79 -8.36
CA PRO A 25 4.94 -5.52 -7.65
C PRO A 25 6.33 -4.89 -7.47
N SER A 26 6.41 -3.57 -7.62
CA SER A 26 7.66 -2.81 -7.53
C SER A 26 8.05 -2.41 -6.11
N TRP A 27 7.23 -2.76 -5.10
CA TRP A 27 7.51 -2.36 -3.71
C TRP A 27 8.72 -3.10 -3.16
N ILE A 28 9.45 -2.42 -2.28
CA ILE A 28 10.63 -2.97 -1.63
C ILE A 28 10.18 -3.79 -0.42
N LEU A 29 10.63 -5.04 -0.34
CA LEU A 29 10.48 -5.86 0.85
C LEU A 29 11.63 -5.58 1.83
N ASN A 30 11.29 -5.08 3.02
CA ASN A 30 12.26 -4.82 4.08
C ASN A 30 12.36 -6.07 4.97
N LYS A 31 13.44 -6.84 4.81
CA LYS A 31 13.61 -8.12 5.52
C LYS A 31 13.82 -7.94 7.03
N ASP A 32 14.35 -6.80 7.44
CA ASP A 32 14.74 -6.56 8.85
C ASP A 32 13.53 -6.31 9.74
N ASP A 33 12.58 -5.48 9.29
CA ASP A 33 11.37 -5.12 10.04
C ASP A 33 10.09 -5.75 9.48
N LYS A 34 10.21 -6.63 8.47
CA LYS A 34 9.10 -7.36 7.86
C LYS A 34 8.03 -6.44 7.26
N SER A 35 8.40 -5.23 6.85
CA SER A 35 7.50 -4.29 6.17
C SER A 35 7.70 -4.27 4.66
N MET A 36 6.78 -3.62 3.94
CA MET A 36 6.95 -3.29 2.53
C MET A 36 6.88 -1.78 2.33
N THR A 37 7.76 -1.23 1.50
CA THR A 37 7.84 0.20 1.22
C THR A 37 7.53 0.48 -0.24
N ILE A 38 6.68 1.47 -0.47
CA ILE A 38 6.38 1.98 -1.82
C ILE A 38 7.67 2.44 -2.48
N GLN A 39 8.03 1.85 -3.63
CA GLN A 39 9.12 2.34 -4.47
C GLN A 39 8.55 3.27 -5.53
N ARG A 40 8.57 4.59 -5.26
CA ARG A 40 8.27 5.60 -6.28
C ARG A 40 9.52 5.77 -7.16
N GLY A 41 9.57 5.06 -8.28
CA GLY A 41 10.51 5.38 -9.37
C GLY A 41 10.18 6.72 -10.04
N GLN A 42 10.88 7.06 -11.13
CA GLN A 42 10.56 8.26 -11.93
C GLN A 42 9.12 8.22 -12.51
N ASP A 43 8.58 7.03 -12.76
CA ASP A 43 7.19 6.84 -13.16
C ASP A 43 6.30 6.53 -11.95
N GLN A 44 5.70 7.59 -11.38
CA GLN A 44 4.78 7.46 -10.24
C GLN A 44 3.54 6.61 -10.54
N LYS A 45 3.20 6.38 -11.80
CA LYS A 45 2.03 5.58 -12.18
C LYS A 45 2.25 4.08 -12.03
N ASN A 46 3.51 3.61 -11.97
CA ASN A 46 3.83 2.18 -11.91
C ASN A 46 4.02 1.66 -10.48
N ALA A 47 3.78 2.48 -9.45
CA ALA A 47 3.95 2.07 -8.05
C ALA A 47 2.66 1.48 -7.44
N THR A 48 1.51 1.59 -8.12
CA THR A 48 0.25 1.05 -7.58
C THR A 48 0.25 -0.47 -7.71
N ILE A 49 -0.01 -1.14 -6.60
CA ILE A 49 -0.17 -2.60 -6.55
C ILE A 49 -1.61 -2.94 -6.17
N GLN A 50 -2.06 -4.12 -6.57
CA GLN A 50 -3.36 -4.66 -6.23
C GLN A 50 -3.22 -6.13 -5.85
N THR A 51 -4.19 -6.65 -5.12
CA THR A 51 -4.28 -8.08 -4.85
C THR A 51 -4.48 -8.86 -6.14
N LYS A 52 -3.90 -10.06 -6.24
CA LYS A 52 -4.18 -11.00 -7.34
C LYS A 52 -5.63 -11.47 -7.31
N LYS A 53 -6.13 -11.75 -6.11
CA LYS A 53 -7.51 -12.14 -5.87
C LYS A 53 -8.42 -10.92 -5.88
N SER A 54 -9.64 -11.11 -6.39
CA SER A 54 -10.73 -10.14 -6.26
C SER A 54 -11.60 -10.52 -5.06
N PHE A 55 -12.19 -9.52 -4.42
CA PHE A 55 -12.96 -9.71 -3.20
C PHE A 55 -14.33 -9.03 -3.30
N GLY A 56 -15.33 -9.66 -2.69
CA GLY A 56 -16.65 -9.09 -2.44
C GLY A 56 -16.69 -8.43 -1.05
N SER A 57 -17.64 -8.86 -0.22
CA SER A 57 -17.69 -8.45 1.19
C SER A 57 -16.48 -9.01 1.95
N VAL A 58 -15.76 -8.14 2.65
CA VAL A 58 -14.57 -8.52 3.42
C VAL A 58 -14.48 -7.73 4.72
N GLN A 59 -13.80 -8.33 5.70
CA GLN A 59 -13.13 -7.59 6.76
C GLN A 59 -11.65 -7.48 6.38
N LEU A 60 -11.15 -6.25 6.26
CA LEU A 60 -9.76 -5.99 5.89
C LEU A 60 -9.00 -5.37 7.07
N HIS A 61 -7.81 -5.89 7.35
CA HIS A 61 -6.88 -5.33 8.32
C HIS A 61 -5.59 -4.93 7.60
N ILE A 62 -5.12 -3.70 7.85
CA ILE A 62 -3.84 -3.18 7.38
C ILE A 62 -3.21 -2.33 8.48
N GLU A 63 -1.89 -2.31 8.52
CA GLU A 63 -1.11 -1.33 9.27
C GLU A 63 -0.25 -0.55 8.29
N TRP A 64 -0.04 0.73 8.56
CA TRP A 64 0.78 1.60 7.74
C TRP A 64 1.56 2.59 8.60
N LYS A 65 2.64 3.12 8.05
CA LYS A 65 3.52 4.09 8.71
C LYS A 65 3.92 5.17 7.72
N SER A 66 3.88 6.43 8.15
CA SER A 66 4.38 7.55 7.36
C SER A 66 5.91 7.54 7.26
N PRO A 67 6.49 8.12 6.19
CA PRO A 67 7.95 8.22 6.07
C PRO A 67 8.56 9.01 7.24
N THR A 68 9.70 8.55 7.76
CA THR A 68 10.38 9.20 8.89
C THR A 68 10.79 10.64 8.58
N LYS A 69 11.20 10.90 7.33
CA LYS A 69 11.49 12.25 6.85
C LYS A 69 10.21 12.89 6.33
N ILE A 70 9.77 13.95 6.99
CA ILE A 70 8.67 14.79 6.52
C ILE A 70 9.07 15.44 5.19
N ASN A 71 8.32 15.14 4.14
CA ASN A 71 8.44 15.77 2.83
C ASN A 71 7.03 16.16 2.34
N GLY A 72 6.88 17.35 1.78
CA GLY A 72 5.59 17.87 1.33
C GLY A 72 4.72 18.44 2.46
N LYS A 73 3.51 18.90 2.09
CA LYS A 73 2.46 19.45 2.96
C LYS A 73 1.09 19.09 2.39
N GLY A 74 0.03 19.18 3.22
CA GLY A 74 -1.32 18.83 2.83
C GLY A 74 -1.40 17.44 2.23
N GLN A 75 -2.14 17.31 1.14
CA GLN A 75 -2.30 16.06 0.39
C GLN A 75 -1.00 15.50 -0.21
N GLN A 76 0.13 16.22 -0.18
CA GLN A 76 1.40 15.72 -0.72
C GLN A 76 2.30 15.09 0.36
N ARG A 77 1.87 15.08 1.62
CA ARG A 77 2.67 14.55 2.74
C ARG A 77 2.20 13.15 3.14
N GLY A 78 2.96 12.13 2.77
CA GLY A 78 2.68 10.75 3.17
C GLY A 78 1.40 10.16 2.55
N ASN A 79 0.97 10.65 1.39
CA ASN A 79 -0.28 10.24 0.73
C ASN A 79 -0.17 8.86 0.05
N SER A 80 -1.16 8.02 0.34
CA SER A 80 -1.47 6.73 -0.29
C SER A 80 -2.98 6.46 -0.18
N GLY A 81 -3.45 5.28 -0.56
CA GLY A 81 -4.85 4.91 -0.37
C GLY A 81 -5.10 3.42 -0.50
N VAL A 82 -6.19 2.96 0.13
CA VAL A 82 -6.73 1.61 -0.08
C VAL A 82 -8.02 1.71 -0.85
N PHE A 83 -8.01 1.18 -2.07
CA PHE A 83 -9.18 1.19 -2.95
C PHE A 83 -9.97 -0.10 -2.77
N LEU A 84 -11.10 -0.03 -2.08
CA LEU A 84 -12.03 -1.15 -2.00
C LEU A 84 -12.57 -1.43 -3.41
N GLN A 85 -12.33 -2.67 -3.86
CA GLN A 85 -12.71 -3.17 -5.19
C GLN A 85 -12.19 -2.29 -6.35
N GLY A 86 -11.07 -1.58 -6.13
CA GLY A 86 -10.49 -0.66 -7.11
C GLY A 86 -11.33 0.59 -7.40
N ARG A 87 -12.30 0.94 -6.54
CA ARG A 87 -13.28 2.01 -6.80
C ARG A 87 -13.37 3.04 -5.67
N TYR A 88 -13.49 2.58 -4.43
CA TYR A 88 -13.76 3.46 -3.30
C TYR A 88 -12.51 3.59 -2.43
N GLU A 89 -11.94 4.77 -2.40
CA GLU A 89 -10.71 5.03 -1.65
C GLU A 89 -10.99 5.25 -0.16
N ILE A 90 -10.28 4.51 0.67
CA ILE A 90 -10.03 4.86 2.07
C ILE A 90 -8.66 5.55 2.11
N GLN A 91 -8.68 6.84 2.43
CA GLN A 91 -7.50 7.70 2.40
C GLN A 91 -6.45 7.27 3.44
N ILE A 92 -5.18 7.26 3.03
CA ILE A 92 -4.01 7.14 3.91
C ILE A 92 -3.18 8.41 3.76
N LEU A 93 -3.08 9.20 4.82
CA LEU A 93 -2.36 10.47 4.80
C LEU A 93 -1.69 10.76 6.14
N ASP A 94 -0.49 11.35 6.10
CA ASP A 94 0.16 11.86 7.31
C ASP A 94 -0.49 13.19 7.72
N ASN A 95 -1.53 13.10 8.55
CA ASN A 95 -2.27 14.24 9.09
C ASN A 95 -1.68 14.79 10.39
N ASN A 96 -0.54 14.26 10.86
CA ASN A 96 0.04 14.69 12.12
C ASN A 96 0.70 16.07 11.97
N ASN A 97 0.05 17.10 12.53
CA ASN A 97 0.42 18.51 12.37
C ASN A 97 0.60 18.85 10.88
N ASN A 98 -0.39 18.47 10.07
CA ASN A 98 -0.43 18.71 8.65
C ASN A 98 -1.84 19.18 8.28
N ASP A 99 -1.96 20.46 7.91
CA ASP A 99 -3.22 21.05 7.47
C ASP A 99 -3.60 20.45 6.10
N THR A 100 -4.75 19.78 6.01
CA THR A 100 -5.09 18.81 4.95
C THR A 100 -6.49 18.93 4.39
#